data_AF-A0A6J4ECP2-F1
#
_entry.id   AF-A0A6J4ECP2-F1
#
_cell.length_a   1.000
_cell.length_b   1.000
_cell.length_c   1.000
_cell.angle_alpha   90.00
_cell.angle_beta   90.00
_cell.angle_gamma   90.00
#
_symmetry.space_group_name_H-M   'P 1'
#
loop_
_entity.id
_entity.type
_entity.pdbx_description
1 polymer ?
#
loop_
_entity_poly.entity_id
_entity_poly.type
_entity_poly.pdbx_seq_one_letter_code
_entity_poly.pdbx_strand_id
1 'polypeptide(L)' 'MTMILLEKASGLAINPADLSSMRIRHSSGGTTLELAMRTGEVIQVAHRPGMHEGADIYSVHKQLMEVA' A
#
# COMPACT_ATOMS: atom_id res chain seq x y z
N MET A 1 3.43 -17.69 3.95
CA MET A 1 3.72 -16.41 3.27
C MET A 1 2.42 -15.88 2.70
N THR A 2 1.98 -14.71 3.16
CA THR A 2 0.78 -14.03 2.66
C THR A 2 1.24 -12.82 1.86
N MET A 3 0.83 -12.74 0.60
CA MET A 3 1.10 -11.56 -0.25
C MET A 3 -0.15 -10.68 -0.27
N ILE A 4 0.01 -9.38 -0.10
CA ILE A 4 -1.06 -8.40 -0.20
C ILE A 4 -0.86 -7.59 -1.48
N LEU A 5 -1.84 -7.63 -2.38
CA LEU A 5 -1.85 -6.86 -3.61
C LEU A 5 -2.22 -5.41 -3.29
N LEU A 6 -1.32 -4.49 -3.60
CA LEU A 6 -1.45 -3.06 -3.33
C LEU A 6 -2.13 -2.33 -4.48
N GLU A 7 -1.74 -2.63 -5.72
CA GLU A 7 -2.27 -2.01 -6.93
C GLU A 7 -2.46 -3.06 -8.02
N LYS A 8 -3.68 -3.14 -8.57
CA LYS A 8 -4.02 -4.16 -9.57
C LYS A 8 -3.35 -3.89 -10.91
N ALA A 9 -3.32 -2.62 -11.34
CA ALA A 9 -2.82 -2.22 -12.65
C ALA A 9 -1.35 -2.62 -12.88
N SER A 10 -0.50 -2.47 -11.86
CA SER A 10 0.91 -2.85 -11.91
C SER A 10 1.19 -4.26 -11.41
N GLY A 11 0.19 -4.93 -10.81
CA GLY A 11 0.40 -6.20 -10.11
C GLY A 11 1.28 -6.05 -8.85
N LEU A 12 1.45 -4.83 -8.34
CA LEU A 12 2.32 -4.57 -7.20
C LEU A 12 1.76 -5.23 -5.95
N ALA A 13 2.50 -6.20 -5.41
CA ALA A 13 2.17 -6.90 -4.18
C ALA A 13 3.39 -6.93 -3.24
N ILE A 14 3.12 -7.00 -1.93
CA ILE A 14 4.17 -7.11 -0.91
C ILE A 14 3.88 -8.23 0.07
N ASN A 15 4.93 -8.69 0.72
CA ASN A 15 4.83 -9.51 1.91
C ASN A 15 4.81 -8.60 3.15
N PRO A 16 3.74 -8.62 3.97
CA PRO A 16 3.60 -7.75 5.14
C PRO A 16 4.71 -7.95 6.18
N ALA A 17 5.30 -9.15 6.26
CA ALA A 17 6.41 -9.43 7.18
C ALA A 17 7.69 -8.62 6.85
N ASP A 18 7.80 -8.13 5.61
CA ASP A 18 8.91 -7.30 5.15
C ASP A 18 8.69 -5.80 5.44
N LEU A 19 7.53 -5.43 6.00
CA LEU A 19 7.25 -4.06 6.44
C LEU A 19 7.96 -3.75 7.76
N SER A 20 8.47 -2.52 7.82
CA SER A 20 8.97 -1.87 9.04
C SER A 20 7.91 -0.91 9.59
N SER A 21 7.28 -0.12 8.72
CA SER A 21 6.14 0.73 9.10
C SER A 21 5.24 1.02 7.91
N MET A 22 4.02 1.45 8.18
CA MET A 22 3.06 1.90 7.17
C MET A 22 2.31 3.12 7.67
N ARG A 23 1.95 4.04 6.76
CA ARG A 23 1.10 5.20 7.08
C ARG A 23 0.36 5.72 5.86
N ILE A 24 -0.80 6.31 6.12
CA ILE A 24 -1.56 7.07 5.11
C ILE A 24 -1.12 8.54 5.21
N ARG A 25 -0.69 9.10 4.08
CA ARG A 25 -0.26 10.50 3.95
C ARG A 25 -1.29 11.27 3.12
N HIS A 26 -1.73 12.40 3.65
CA HIS A 26 -2.55 13.37 2.92
C HIS A 26 -1.68 14.51 2.39
N SER A 27 -1.86 14.86 1.12
CA SER A 27 -1.14 15.95 0.46
C SER A 27 -2.07 16.70 -0.49
N SER A 28 -1.65 17.89 -0.95
CA SER A 28 -2.43 18.67 -1.93
C SER A 28 -2.67 17.93 -3.25
N GLY A 29 -1.80 16.97 -3.60
CA GLY A 29 -1.91 16.13 -4.79
C GLY A 29 -2.73 14.85 -4.60
N GLY A 30 -3.29 14.62 -3.41
CA GLY A 30 -4.09 13.44 -3.09
C GLY A 30 -3.60 12.69 -1.85
N THR A 31 -4.16 11.51 -1.66
CA THR A 31 -3.85 10.62 -0.53
C THR A 31 -3.01 9.44 -1.02
N THR A 32 -1.98 9.08 -0.27
CA THR A 32 -1.03 8.02 -0.62
C THR A 32 -0.79 7.11 0.58
N LEU A 33 -0.65 5.81 0.35
CA LEU A 33 -0.15 4.86 1.33
C LEU A 33 1.37 4.76 1.18
N GLU A 34 2.09 5.12 2.24
CA GLU A 34 3.54 4.95 2.33
C GLU A 34 3.85 3.69 3.12
N LEU A 35 4.66 2.82 2.53
CA LEU A 35 5.10 1.55 3.08
C LEU A 35 6.63 1.57 3.18
N ALA A 36 7.15 1.58 4.40
CA ALA A 36 8.59 1.48 4.63
C ALA A 36 8.95 0.02 4.85
N MET A 37 9.77 -0.53 3.96
CA MET A 37 10.28 -1.90 4.03
C MET A 37 11.44 -2.00 5.02
N ARG A 38 11.67 -3.18 5.60
CA ARG A 38 12.82 -3.46 6.48
C ARG A 38 14.17 -3.33 5.76
N THR A 39 14.18 -3.43 4.44
CA THR A 39 15.34 -3.19 3.58
C THR A 39 15.74 -1.72 3.48
N GLY A 40 14.87 -0.79 3.94
CA GLY A 40 15.04 0.66 3.80
C GLY A 40 14.36 1.25 2.56
N GLU A 41 13.80 0.41 1.69
CA GLU A 41 13.00 0.85 0.55
C GLU A 41 11.66 1.46 1.02
N VAL A 42 11.19 2.50 0.33
CA VAL A 42 9.88 3.11 0.57
C VAL A 42 9.02 2.99 -0.68
N ILE A 43 7.90 2.30 -0.54
CA ILE A 43 6.90 2.14 -1.60
C ILE A 43 5.75 3.11 -1.34
N GLN A 44 5.30 3.80 -2.38
CA GLN A 44 4.20 4.75 -2.31
C GLN A 44 3.10 4.36 -3.30
N VAL A 45 1.88 4.21 -2.80
CA VAL A 45 0.71 3.83 -3.60
C VAL A 45 -0.37 4.91 -3.50
N ALA A 46 -0.77 5.48 -4.63
CA ALA A 46 -1.77 6.55 -4.66
C ALA A 46 -3.19 6.00 -4.50
N HIS A 47 -4.03 6.69 -3.73
CA HIS A 47 -5.46 6.37 -3.63
C HIS A 47 -6.20 6.76 -4.91
N ARG A 48 -6.59 5.77 -5.71
CA ARG A 48 -7.29 5.98 -6.99
C ARG A 48 -8.40 4.94 -7.23
N PRO A 49 -9.32 4.70 -6.29
CA PRO A 49 -10.33 3.64 -6.44
C PRO A 49 -11.30 3.87 -7.60
N GLY A 50 -11.46 5.11 -8.07
CA GLY A 50 -12.31 5.46 -9.21
C GLY A 50 -11.65 5.25 -10.58
N MET A 51 -10.35 4.93 -10.64
CA MET A 51 -9.68 4.57 -11.89
C MET A 51 -9.77 3.06 -12.11
N HIS A 52 -9.78 2.63 -13.38
CA HIS A 52 -9.70 1.21 -13.70
C HIS A 52 -8.44 0.61 -13.05
N GLU A 53 -8.64 -0.42 -12.22
CA GLU A 53 -7.58 -1.11 -11.47
C GLU A 53 -6.78 -0.25 -10.46
N GLY A 54 -7.29 0.95 -10.14
CA GLY A 54 -6.65 1.82 -9.16
C GLY A 54 -6.80 1.32 -7.72
N ALA A 55 -5.83 1.68 -6.88
CA ALA A 55 -5.75 1.19 -5.51
C ALA A 55 -6.74 1.88 -4.57
N ASP A 56 -7.52 1.08 -3.84
CA ASP A 56 -8.17 1.54 -2.61
C ASP A 56 -7.22 1.31 -1.43
N ILE A 57 -6.39 2.33 -1.18
CA ILE A 57 -5.39 2.25 -0.12
C ILE A 57 -5.95 2.06 1.29
N TYR A 58 -7.23 2.39 1.55
CA TYR A 58 -7.83 2.19 2.87
C TYR A 58 -8.12 0.71 3.10
N SER A 59 -8.68 0.04 2.09
CA SER A 59 -8.87 -1.41 2.12
C SER A 59 -7.53 -2.15 2.22
N VAL A 60 -6.53 -1.72 1.46
CA VAL A 60 -5.17 -2.29 1.52
C VAL A 60 -4.53 -2.08 2.90
N HIS A 61 -4.59 -0.86 3.45
CA HIS A 61 -4.05 -0.56 4.78
C HIS A 61 -4.72 -1.43 5.86
N LYS A 62 -6.05 -1.60 5.80
CA LYS A 62 -6.77 -2.49 6.72
C LYS A 62 -6.30 -3.93 6.62
N GLN A 63 -6.18 -4.46 5.39
CA GLN A 63 -5.66 -5.82 5.18
C GLN A 63 -4.26 -5.99 5.75
N LEU A 64 -3.37 -5.02 5.52
CA LEU A 64 -2.01 -5.04 6.06
C LEU A 64 -2.01 -5.03 7.60
N MET A 65 -2.87 -4.25 8.24
CA MET A 65 -3.00 -4.23 9.71
C MET A 65 -3.55 -5.53 10.31
N GLU A 66 -4.31 -6.31 9.56
CA GLU A 66 -4.86 -7.60 10.02
C GLU A 66 -3.84 -8.74 9.94
N VAL A 67 -2.76 -8.57 9.15
CA VAL A 67 -1.79 -9.63 8.85
C VAL A 67 -0.33 -9.30 9.19
N ALA A 68 -0.02 -8.03 9.47
CA ALA A 68 1.29 -7.57 9.92
C ALA A 68 1.47 -7.76 11.43
#